data_AF-V8NZX4-F1
#
_entry.id   AF-V8NZX4-F1
#
_cell.length_a   1.000
_cell.length_b   1.000
_cell.length_c   1.000
_cell.angle_alpha   90.00
_cell.angle_beta   90.00
_cell.angle_gamma   90.00
#
_symmetry.space_group_name_H-M   'P 1'
#
loop_
_entity.id
_entity.type
_entity.pdbx_description
1 polymer ?
#
loop_
_entity_poly.entity_id
_entity_poly.type
_entity_poly.pdbx_seq_one_letter_code
_entity_poly.pdbx_strand_id
1 'polypeptide(L)'
;MVAEALNISRETYFAILMDRACNGPVLVGSPQGGVDIEEVAAKTPELIFKEEIDIFEGVKDTQAVRLAENLGFKGPLQQQAADQIKKLYNLFLQIDATQVEVNPFGETPEGQVVCFDAKINFDDNAEFRQKSIFAMDDKSENEPIENEAAHYDLKYIGLDGNIACF
;
A
#
# COMPACT_ATOMS: atom_id res chain seq x y z
N MET A 1 5.59 -14.44 -14.74
CA MET A 1 4.21 -14.80 -14.36
C MET A 1 3.37 -14.96 -15.63
N VAL A 2 2.53 -15.99 -15.74
CA VAL A 2 1.47 -16.09 -16.76
C VAL A 2 0.15 -15.97 -16.01
N ALA A 3 -0.67 -14.97 -16.33
CA ALA A 3 -1.88 -14.63 -15.59
C ALA A 3 -3.06 -14.38 -16.55
N GLU A 4 -4.29 -14.41 -16.00
CA GLU A 4 -5.48 -13.97 -16.71
C GLU A 4 -5.43 -12.46 -16.98
N ALA A 5 -5.75 -12.05 -18.21
CA ALA A 5 -5.81 -10.65 -18.58
C ALA A 5 -7.21 -10.10 -18.27
N LEU A 6 -7.33 -9.37 -17.16
CA LEU A 6 -8.56 -8.69 -16.77
C LEU A 6 -8.61 -7.30 -17.40
N ASN A 7 -9.78 -6.92 -17.94
CA ASN A 7 -10.01 -5.57 -18.43
C ASN A 7 -10.31 -4.64 -17.24
N ILE A 8 -9.83 -3.40 -17.33
CA ILE A 8 -10.07 -2.38 -16.31
C ILE A 8 -11.07 -1.36 -16.86
N SER A 9 -12.24 -1.27 -16.22
CA SER A 9 -13.27 -0.29 -16.55
C SER A 9 -13.06 1.03 -15.82
N ARG A 10 -12.45 0.99 -14.63
CA ARG A 10 -12.18 2.17 -13.80
C ARG A 10 -11.00 1.93 -12.86
N GLU A 11 -10.14 2.93 -12.73
CA GLU A 11 -8.93 2.91 -11.91
C GLU A 11 -9.04 3.93 -10.77
N THR A 12 -8.65 3.50 -9.57
CA THR A 12 -8.52 4.36 -8.39
C THR A 12 -7.21 4.06 -7.69
N TYR A 13 -6.81 4.94 -6.79
CA TYR A 13 -5.67 4.76 -5.91
C TYR A 13 -6.17 4.39 -4.51
N PHE A 14 -5.53 3.41 -3.89
CA PHE A 14 -5.75 3.07 -2.48
C PHE A 14 -4.42 2.75 -1.80
N ALA A 15 -4.21 3.29 -0.60
CA ALA A 15 -3.09 2.91 0.25
C ALA A 15 -3.47 2.89 1.73
N ILE A 16 -2.70 2.14 2.50
CA ILE A 16 -2.74 2.09 3.96
C ILE A 16 -1.31 2.32 4.44
N LEU A 17 -1.12 3.24 5.39
CA LEU A 17 0.18 3.47 6.01
C LEU A 17 0.03 3.83 7.49
N MET A 18 1.11 3.68 8.27
CA MET A 18 1.19 4.28 9.61
C MET A 18 1.49 5.77 9.51
N ASP A 19 0.52 6.63 9.85
CA ASP A 19 0.70 8.07 9.87
C ASP A 19 1.27 8.54 11.22
N ARG A 20 2.41 9.21 11.17
CA ARG A 20 3.09 9.78 12.34
C ARG A 20 2.35 10.97 12.93
N ALA A 21 1.55 11.69 12.14
CA ALA A 21 0.76 12.81 12.64
C ALA A 21 -0.46 12.34 13.44
N CYS A 22 -1.10 11.27 12.99
CA CYS A 22 -2.30 10.71 13.61
C CYS A 22 -2.00 9.63 14.66
N ASN A 23 -0.73 9.19 14.76
CA ASN A 23 -0.27 8.11 15.65
C ASN A 23 -1.00 6.78 15.44
N GLY A 24 -1.31 6.45 14.19
CA GLY A 24 -2.05 5.24 13.85
C GLY A 24 -2.17 4.99 12.34
N PRO A 25 -2.82 3.90 11.94
CA PRO A 25 -3.07 3.60 10.54
C PRO A 25 -3.99 4.65 9.91
N VAL A 26 -3.68 5.06 8.68
CA VAL A 26 -4.53 5.91 7.86
C VAL A 26 -4.76 5.23 6.51
N LEU A 27 -6.02 5.11 6.12
CA LEU A 27 -6.38 4.76 4.75
C LEU A 27 -6.33 6.03 3.91
N VAL A 28 -5.66 5.98 2.77
CA VAL A 28 -5.55 7.06 1.79
C VAL A 28 -6.12 6.57 0.48
N GLY A 29 -6.97 7.37 -0.16
CA GLY A 29 -7.57 7.00 -1.42
C GLY A 29 -7.80 8.17 -2.36
N SER A 30 -7.75 7.92 -3.66
CA SER A 30 -8.14 8.88 -4.68
C SER A 30 -8.94 8.22 -5.81
N PRO A 31 -10.04 8.84 -6.30
CA PRO A 31 -10.72 8.37 -7.50
C PRO A 31 -9.86 8.51 -8.77
N GLN A 32 -8.72 9.22 -8.69
CA GLN A 32 -7.74 9.34 -9.77
C GLN A 32 -6.63 8.29 -9.58
N GLY A 33 -6.85 7.08 -10.12
CA GLY A 33 -5.86 5.99 -10.14
C GLY A 33 -4.98 6.00 -11.39
N GLY A 34 -4.02 5.07 -11.44
CA GLY A 34 -3.14 4.86 -12.60
C GLY A 34 -2.07 5.96 -12.78
N VAL A 35 -1.94 6.87 -11.82
CA VAL A 35 -0.96 7.96 -11.80
C VAL A 35 -0.22 7.99 -10.45
N ASP A 36 0.86 8.75 -10.41
CA ASP A 36 1.58 9.01 -9.16
C ASP A 36 0.70 9.82 -8.19
N ILE A 37 0.55 9.31 -6.97
CA ILE A 37 -0.27 9.94 -5.94
C ILE A 37 0.29 11.28 -5.48
N GLU A 38 1.63 11.46 -5.55
CA GLU A 38 2.28 12.72 -5.20
C GLU A 38 1.88 13.84 -6.16
N GLU A 39 1.73 13.52 -7.44
CA GLU A 39 1.25 14.44 -8.46
C GLU A 39 -0.22 14.84 -8.21
N VAL A 40 -1.06 13.88 -7.83
CA VAL A 40 -2.47 14.15 -7.47
C VAL A 40 -2.54 15.05 -6.24
N ALA A 41 -1.73 14.77 -5.21
CA ALA A 41 -1.67 15.59 -4.01
C ALA A 41 -1.21 17.04 -4.29
N ALA A 42 -0.31 17.23 -5.27
CA ALA A 42 0.16 18.56 -5.66
C ALA A 42 -0.85 19.34 -6.53
N LYS A 43 -1.53 18.67 -7.47
CA LYS A 43 -2.41 19.31 -8.46
C LYS A 43 -3.87 19.41 -8.03
N THR A 44 -4.38 18.37 -7.40
CA THR A 44 -5.79 18.19 -7.04
C THR A 44 -5.90 17.56 -5.64
N PRO A 45 -5.41 18.24 -4.58
CA PRO A 45 -5.41 17.73 -3.21
C PRO A 45 -6.82 17.39 -2.69
N GLU A 46 -7.85 18.02 -3.24
CA GLU A 46 -9.26 17.74 -2.92
C GLU A 46 -9.73 16.34 -3.36
N LEU A 47 -8.98 15.68 -4.25
CA LEU A 47 -9.23 14.29 -4.66
C LEU A 47 -8.50 13.27 -3.77
N ILE A 48 -7.82 13.72 -2.71
CA ILE A 48 -7.17 12.84 -1.74
C ILE A 48 -8.05 12.74 -0.50
N PHE A 49 -8.59 11.55 -0.27
CA PHE A 49 -9.43 11.24 0.87
C PHE A 49 -8.62 10.44 1.89
N LYS A 50 -8.81 10.76 3.17
CA LYS A 50 -8.12 10.10 4.28
C LYS A 50 -9.11 9.63 5.33
N GLU A 51 -8.88 8.43 5.85
CA GLU A 51 -9.62 7.83 6.96
C GLU A 51 -8.64 7.39 8.05
N GLU A 52 -8.65 8.08 9.19
CA GLU A 52 -7.88 7.69 10.36
C GLU A 52 -8.52 6.49 11.05
N ILE A 53 -7.72 5.47 11.34
CA ILE A 53 -8.17 4.23 11.95
C ILE A 53 -7.59 4.11 13.36
N ASP A 54 -8.45 3.86 14.34
CA ASP A 54 -7.99 3.45 15.66
C ASP A 54 -7.43 2.02 15.58
N ILE A 55 -6.19 1.83 16.01
CA ILE A 55 -5.48 0.55 15.87
C ILE A 55 -6.07 -0.57 16.75
N PHE A 56 -6.77 -0.23 17.83
CA PHE A 56 -7.38 -1.20 18.75
C PHE A 56 -8.80 -1.57 18.31
N GLU A 57 -9.58 -0.60 17.84
CA GLU A 57 -10.93 -0.86 17.30
C GLU A 57 -10.89 -1.47 15.90
N GLY A 58 -9.89 -1.12 15.10
CA GLY A 58 -9.75 -1.51 13.71
C GLY A 58 -10.65 -0.71 12.76
N VAL A 59 -10.58 -1.06 11.47
CA VAL A 59 -11.37 -0.41 10.43
C VAL A 59 -12.86 -0.69 10.60
N LYS A 60 -13.68 0.37 10.69
CA LYS A 60 -15.14 0.26 10.76
C LYS A 60 -15.74 0.14 9.38
N ASP A 61 -16.87 -0.56 9.29
CA ASP A 61 -17.62 -0.68 8.05
C ASP A 61 -18.01 0.68 7.47
N THR A 62 -18.41 1.62 8.34
CA THR A 62 -18.75 2.99 7.94
C THR A 62 -17.59 3.73 7.29
N GLN A 63 -16.35 3.53 7.78
CA GLN A 63 -15.14 4.14 7.20
C GLN A 63 -14.82 3.53 5.84
N ALA A 64 -14.87 2.19 5.75
CA ALA A 64 -14.61 1.48 4.50
C ALA A 64 -15.62 1.84 3.40
N VAL A 65 -16.92 1.90 3.74
CA VAL A 65 -17.99 2.28 2.80
C VAL A 65 -17.85 3.75 2.37
N ARG A 66 -17.54 4.65 3.30
CA ARG A 66 -17.31 6.07 2.99
C ARG A 66 -16.12 6.26 2.06
N LEU A 67 -15.01 5.57 2.31
CA LEU A 67 -13.86 5.63 1.43
C LEU A 67 -14.17 5.04 0.05
N ALA A 68 -14.85 3.90 -0.03
CA ALA A 68 -15.30 3.32 -1.29
C ALA A 68 -16.22 4.28 -2.09
N GLU A 69 -17.08 5.04 -1.40
CA GLU A 69 -17.89 6.09 -2.02
C GLU A 69 -17.05 7.22 -2.59
N ASN A 70 -16.10 7.74 -1.81
CA ASN A 70 -15.18 8.81 -2.21
C ASN A 70 -14.29 8.39 -3.39
N LEU A 71 -13.91 7.11 -3.43
CA LEU A 71 -13.23 6.50 -4.55
C LEU A 71 -14.13 6.32 -5.78
N GLY A 72 -15.43 6.56 -5.69
CA GLY A 72 -16.37 6.55 -6.82
C GLY A 72 -17.03 5.21 -7.12
N PHE A 73 -16.86 4.19 -6.26
CA PHE A 73 -17.55 2.90 -6.42
C PHE A 73 -19.04 3.05 -6.13
N LYS A 74 -19.89 2.37 -6.91
CA LYS A 74 -21.36 2.53 -6.83
C LYS A 74 -22.08 1.21 -6.70
N GLY A 75 -23.26 1.24 -6.08
CA GLY A 75 -24.16 0.09 -5.98
C GLY A 75 -23.47 -1.13 -5.34
N PRO A 76 -23.59 -2.34 -5.90
CA PRO A 76 -22.95 -3.53 -5.36
C PRO A 76 -21.41 -3.44 -5.27
N LEU A 77 -20.77 -2.67 -6.16
CA LEU A 77 -19.31 -2.54 -6.20
C LEU A 77 -18.78 -1.72 -5.04
N GLN A 78 -19.57 -0.79 -4.49
CA GLN A 78 -19.21 -0.05 -3.28
C GLN A 78 -19.00 -1.00 -2.10
N GLN A 79 -19.90 -1.97 -1.92
CA GLN A 79 -19.81 -2.96 -0.85
C GLN A 79 -18.66 -3.95 -1.08
N GLN A 80 -18.42 -4.35 -2.33
CA GLN A 80 -17.24 -5.16 -2.67
C GLN A 80 -15.93 -4.41 -2.38
N ALA A 81 -15.85 -3.13 -2.74
CA ALA A 81 -14.67 -2.31 -2.46
C ALA A 81 -14.46 -2.10 -0.95
N ALA A 82 -15.51 -1.81 -0.20
CA ALA A 82 -15.44 -1.71 1.26
C ALA A 82 -14.95 -3.02 1.89
N ASP A 83 -15.41 -4.18 1.39
CA ASP A 83 -14.92 -5.48 1.84
C ASP A 83 -13.43 -5.70 1.52
N GLN A 84 -12.98 -5.34 0.32
CA GLN A 84 -11.56 -5.40 -0.06
C GLN A 84 -10.69 -4.47 0.81
N ILE A 85 -11.14 -3.24 1.07
CA ILE A 85 -10.45 -2.29 1.95
C ILE A 85 -10.25 -2.89 3.35
N LYS A 86 -11.28 -3.54 3.92
CA LYS A 86 -11.17 -4.21 5.23
C LYS A 86 -10.18 -5.37 5.20
N LYS A 87 -10.16 -6.16 4.12
CA LYS A 87 -9.20 -7.25 3.94
C LYS A 87 -7.77 -6.74 3.80
N LEU A 88 -7.55 -5.66 3.06
CA LEU A 88 -6.25 -5.02 2.91
C LEU A 88 -5.76 -4.43 4.23
N TYR A 89 -6.64 -3.86 5.04
CA TYR A 89 -6.29 -3.39 6.39
C TYR A 89 -5.85 -4.55 7.30
N ASN A 90 -6.58 -5.66 7.29
CA ASN A 90 -6.19 -6.84 8.06
C ASN A 90 -4.86 -7.42 7.56
N LEU A 91 -4.64 -7.46 6.25
CA LEU A 91 -3.37 -7.86 5.64
C LEU A 91 -2.23 -6.95 6.12
N PHE A 92 -2.41 -5.63 6.03
CA PHE A 92 -1.44 -4.62 6.46
C PHE A 92 -0.96 -4.85 7.90
N LEU A 93 -1.89 -5.11 8.83
CA LEU A 93 -1.54 -5.43 10.22
C LEU A 93 -0.88 -6.80 10.37
N GLN A 94 -1.38 -7.82 9.67
CA GLN A 94 -0.92 -9.20 9.82
C GLN A 94 0.53 -9.40 9.37
N ILE A 95 0.97 -8.64 8.36
CA ILE A 95 2.30 -8.78 7.76
C ILE A 95 3.31 -7.73 8.27
N ASP A 96 2.92 -6.92 9.26
CA ASP A 96 3.73 -5.79 9.75
C ASP A 96 4.19 -4.86 8.62
N ALA A 97 3.26 -4.49 7.75
CA ALA A 97 3.54 -3.53 6.68
C ALA A 97 3.69 -2.11 7.24
N THR A 98 4.63 -1.35 6.70
CA THR A 98 4.68 0.12 6.87
C THR A 98 3.77 0.82 5.88
N GLN A 99 3.58 0.21 4.70
CA GLN A 99 2.67 0.67 3.67
C GLN A 99 2.16 -0.49 2.82
N VAL A 100 0.87 -0.49 2.50
CA VAL A 100 0.28 -1.28 1.41
C VAL A 100 -0.33 -0.29 0.43
N GLU A 101 0.15 -0.28 -0.80
CA GLU A 101 -0.33 0.58 -1.88
C GLU A 101 -0.88 -0.30 -3.00
N VAL A 102 -2.09 0.00 -3.46
CA VAL A 102 -2.76 -0.69 -4.57
C VAL A 102 -3.08 0.36 -5.63
N ASN A 103 -2.39 0.25 -6.76
CA ASN A 103 -2.52 1.19 -7.87
C ASN A 103 -2.32 0.46 -9.22
N PRO A 104 -3.39 0.13 -9.96
CA PRO A 104 -4.77 0.54 -9.70
C PRO A 104 -5.53 -0.41 -8.76
N PHE A 105 -6.30 0.18 -7.84
CA PHE A 105 -7.45 -0.46 -7.19
C PHE A 105 -8.69 -0.14 -8.00
N GLY A 106 -9.38 -1.12 -8.58
CA GLY A 106 -10.34 -0.80 -9.64
C GLY A 106 -11.44 -1.80 -9.88
N GLU A 107 -12.18 -1.57 -10.96
CA GLU A 107 -13.34 -2.35 -11.36
C GLU A 107 -13.11 -3.00 -12.73
N THR A 108 -13.65 -4.19 -12.93
CA THR A 108 -13.73 -4.84 -14.24
C THR A 108 -15.08 -4.56 -14.92
N PRO A 109 -15.20 -4.69 -16.25
CA PRO A 109 -16.49 -4.63 -16.95
C PRO A 109 -17.52 -5.67 -16.45
N GLU A 110 -17.05 -6.79 -15.88
CA GLU A 110 -17.88 -7.87 -15.35
C GLU A 110 -18.44 -7.58 -13.95
N GLY A 111 -18.13 -6.41 -13.37
CA GLY A 111 -18.64 -6.00 -12.07
C GLY A 111 -17.90 -6.63 -10.89
N GLN A 112 -16.58 -6.70 -10.99
CA GLN A 112 -15.70 -7.15 -9.90
C GLN A 112 -14.79 -6.01 -9.45
N VAL A 113 -14.49 -5.95 -8.16
CA VAL A 113 -13.46 -5.07 -7.60
C VAL A 113 -12.16 -5.85 -7.42
N VAL A 114 -11.07 -5.34 -7.97
CA VAL A 114 -9.78 -6.04 -8.07
C VAL A 114 -8.62 -5.12 -7.64
N CYS A 115 -7.64 -5.70 -6.95
CA CYS A 115 -6.33 -5.09 -6.74
C CYS A 115 -5.43 -5.53 -7.90
N PHE A 116 -5.27 -4.69 -8.93
CA PHE A 116 -4.60 -5.10 -10.16
C PHE A 116 -3.07 -5.14 -10.03
N ASP A 117 -2.52 -4.16 -9.32
CA ASP A 117 -1.10 -4.09 -8.97
C ASP A 117 -0.97 -3.49 -7.57
N ALA A 118 0.06 -3.91 -6.84
CA ALA A 118 0.29 -3.50 -5.48
C ALA A 118 1.78 -3.48 -5.12
N LYS A 119 2.14 -2.49 -4.30
CA LYS A 119 3.44 -2.38 -3.66
C LYS A 119 3.27 -2.48 -2.15
N ILE A 120 4.10 -3.29 -1.51
CA ILE A 120 4.06 -3.50 -0.06
C ILE A 120 5.45 -3.19 0.49
N ASN A 121 5.51 -2.28 1.46
CA ASN A 121 6.70 -1.99 2.23
C ASN A 121 6.53 -2.59 3.63
N PHE A 122 7.56 -3.24 4.15
CA PHE A 122 7.54 -3.95 5.43
C PHE A 122 8.29 -3.17 6.51
N ASP A 123 8.03 -3.47 7.79
CA ASP A 123 8.84 -2.98 8.91
C ASP A 123 9.98 -3.96 9.18
N ASP A 124 11.22 -3.55 8.93
CA ASP A 124 12.43 -4.34 9.22
C ASP A 124 12.49 -4.76 10.70
N ASN A 125 11.96 -3.94 11.62
CA ASN A 125 11.96 -4.28 13.05
C ASN A 125 11.06 -5.49 13.36
N ALA A 126 10.15 -5.87 12.46
CA ALA A 126 9.25 -7.00 12.63
C ALA A 126 9.79 -8.31 12.03
N GLU A 127 10.98 -8.32 11.42
CA GLU A 127 11.58 -9.51 10.80
C GLU A 127 11.56 -10.74 11.71
N PHE A 128 11.86 -10.55 13.00
CA PHE A 128 11.91 -11.64 13.99
C PHE A 128 10.62 -12.46 14.08
N ARG A 129 9.47 -11.85 13.76
CA ARG A 129 8.14 -12.48 13.73
C ARG A 129 7.57 -12.69 12.32
N GLN A 130 8.20 -12.12 11.28
CA GLN A 130 7.79 -12.23 9.87
C GLN A 130 8.77 -13.06 9.02
N LYS A 131 9.41 -14.07 9.61
CA LYS A 131 10.48 -14.87 8.97
C LYS A 131 10.13 -15.42 7.59
N SER A 132 8.88 -15.83 7.35
CA SER A 132 8.46 -16.36 6.05
C SER A 132 8.46 -15.30 4.95
N ILE A 133 8.17 -14.04 5.29
CA ILE A 133 8.17 -12.91 4.35
C ILE A 133 9.61 -12.53 4.03
N PHE A 134 10.44 -12.31 5.05
CA PHE A 134 11.84 -11.94 4.87
C PHE A 134 12.68 -13.06 4.23
N ALA A 135 12.25 -14.33 4.32
CA ALA A 135 12.86 -15.42 3.55
C ALA A 135 12.60 -15.33 2.03
N MET A 136 11.63 -14.54 1.59
CA MET A 136 11.34 -14.27 0.18
C MET A 136 12.04 -13.02 -0.34
N ASP A 137 12.84 -12.35 0.50
CA ASP A 137 13.60 -11.16 0.12
C ASP A 137 14.58 -11.48 -1.01
N ASP A 138 14.35 -10.92 -2.20
CA ASP A 138 15.20 -11.10 -3.37
C ASP A 138 16.27 -10.02 -3.41
N LYS A 139 17.48 -10.40 -2.99
CA LYS A 139 18.64 -9.51 -2.92
C LYS A 139 19.45 -9.45 -4.22
N SER A 140 19.01 -10.12 -5.29
CA SER A 140 19.78 -10.26 -6.53
C SER A 140 19.90 -8.95 -7.32
N GLU A 141 18.97 -8.02 -7.11
CA GLU A 141 18.96 -6.69 -7.73
C GLU A 141 19.53 -5.58 -6.82
N ASN A 142 19.89 -5.89 -5.58
CA ASN A 142 20.45 -4.94 -4.64
C ASN A 142 21.93 -4.63 -4.94
N GLU A 143 22.40 -3.47 -4.46
CA GLU A 143 23.82 -3.13 -4.49
C GLU A 143 24.63 -4.14 -3.65
N PRO A 144 25.71 -4.74 -4.19
CA PRO A 144 26.47 -5.78 -3.48
C PRO A 144 27.01 -5.34 -2.11
N ILE A 145 27.34 -4.05 -1.95
CA ILE A 145 27.85 -3.48 -0.69
C ILE A 145 26.75 -3.36 0.35
N GLU A 146 25.52 -3.03 -0.05
CA GLU A 146 24.36 -2.99 0.83
C GLU A 146 24.03 -4.40 1.34
N ASN A 147 24.09 -5.40 0.46
CA ASN A 147 23.92 -6.80 0.84
C ASN A 147 24.99 -7.25 1.83
N GLU A 148 26.26 -6.96 1.59
CA GLU A 148 27.35 -7.33 2.51
C GLU A 148 27.18 -6.63 3.87
N ALA A 149 26.85 -5.34 3.89
CA ALA A 149 26.60 -4.58 5.12
C ALA A 149 25.46 -5.20 5.95
N ALA A 150 24.38 -5.61 5.29
CA ALA A 150 23.25 -6.27 5.95
C ALA A 150 23.64 -7.59 6.65
N HIS A 151 24.64 -8.33 6.17
CA HIS A 151 25.12 -9.56 6.83
C HIS A 151 25.78 -9.29 8.19
N TYR A 152 26.25 -8.06 8.43
CA TYR A 152 26.88 -7.64 9.68
C TYR A 152 26.01 -6.67 10.49
N ASP A 153 24.70 -6.62 10.22
CA ASP A 153 23.76 -5.70 10.85
C ASP A 153 24.16 -4.21 10.68
N LEU A 154 24.83 -3.86 9.58
CA LEU A 154 25.20 -2.49 9.23
C LEU A 154 24.21 -1.88 8.25
N LYS A 155 23.81 -0.62 8.51
CA LYS A 155 23.00 0.16 7.57
C LYS A 155 23.91 0.98 6.65
N TYR A 156 24.12 0.47 5.44
CA TYR A 156 24.83 1.18 4.37
C TYR A 156 23.83 1.70 3.33
N ILE A 157 24.06 2.90 2.81
CA ILE A 157 23.28 3.49 1.72
C ILE A 157 24.27 4.03 0.70
N GLY A 158 24.19 3.53 -0.53
CA GLY A 158 25.00 4.05 -1.64
C GLY A 158 24.59 5.48 -2.00
N LEU A 159 25.58 6.36 -2.20
CA LEU A 159 25.37 7.72 -2.69
C LEU A 159 26.31 7.98 -3.88
N ASP A 160 25.89 8.83 -4.81
CA ASP A 160 26.72 9.29 -5.92
C ASP A 160 27.70 10.37 -5.42
N GLY A 161 28.84 9.91 -4.88
CA GLY A 161 29.88 10.75 -4.33
C GLY A 161 31.22 10.03 -4.24
N ASN A 162 32.27 10.78 -3.88
CA ASN A 162 33.64 10.26 -3.81
C ASN A 162 34.27 10.36 -2.40
N ILE A 163 33.49 10.72 -1.39
CA ILE A 163 33.92 10.82 0.01
C ILE A 163 32.98 9.97 0.86
N ALA A 164 33.52 8.94 1.51
CA ALA A 164 32.78 8.10 2.44
C ALA A 164 32.70 8.72 3.84
N CYS A 165 31.63 8.41 4.57
CA CYS A 165 31.47 8.64 6.00
C CYS A 165 30.79 7.43 6.65
N PHE A 166 30.95 7.27 7.96
CA PHE A 166 30.38 6.18 8.77
C PHE A 166 30.02 6.68 10.17
#